data_AF-A0A0W1AZ32-F1
#
_entry.id   AF-A0A0W1AZ32-F1
#
_cell.length_a   1.000
_cell.length_b   1.000
_cell.length_c   1.000
_cell.angle_alpha   90.00
_cell.angle_beta   90.00
_cell.angle_gamma   90.00
#
_symmetry.space_group_name_H-M   'P 1'
#
loop_
_entity.id
_entity.type
_entity.pdbx_description
1 polymer ?
#
loop_
_entity_poly.entity_id
_entity_poly.type
_entity_poly.pdbx_seq_one_letter_code
_entity_poly.pdbx_strand_id
1 'polypeptide(L)'
;MLLTTEDQLVNEIAGWLKKHFSAEMLSAERVRRGLMNEKWIVETNKGWLFVKSYHPGRFKMHDLEFRSKIENALQLQLLFISREDRVLSR
;
A
#
# COMPACT_ATOMS: atom_id res chain seq x y z
N MET A 1 -8.64 -7.29 -18.89
CA MET A 1 -8.37 -6.16 -17.97
C MET A 1 -7.35 -5.28 -18.67
N LEU A 2 -7.65 -4.00 -18.90
CA LEU A 2 -6.64 -3.06 -19.38
C LEU A 2 -5.51 -3.04 -18.34
N LEU A 3 -4.27 -3.26 -18.78
CA LEU A 3 -3.09 -3.06 -17.96
C LEU A 3 -3.10 -1.58 -17.57
N THR A 4 -3.43 -1.30 -16.31
CA THR A 4 -3.33 0.03 -15.73
C THR A 4 -1.89 0.49 -15.94
N THR A 5 -1.69 1.65 -16.57
CA THR A 5 -0.33 2.13 -16.81
C THR A 5 0.33 2.50 -15.48
N GLU A 6 1.67 2.49 -15.47
CA GLU A 6 2.47 2.97 -14.33
C GLU A 6 2.01 4.36 -13.87
N ASP A 7 1.78 5.29 -14.81
CA ASP A 7 1.28 6.63 -14.51
C ASP A 7 -0.11 6.63 -13.85
N GLN A 8 -1.01 5.74 -14.26
CA GLN A 8 -2.34 5.64 -13.66
C GLN A 8 -2.25 5.16 -12.21
N LEU A 9 -1.41 4.18 -11.93
CA LEU A 9 -1.20 3.67 -10.57
C LEU A 9 -0.50 4.71 -9.68
N VAL A 10 0.51 5.41 -10.20
CA VAL A 10 1.19 6.49 -9.48
C VAL A 10 0.21 7.61 -9.13
N ASN A 11 -0.67 7.99 -10.05
CA ASN A 11 -1.72 8.98 -9.80
C ASN A 11 -2.75 8.51 -8.77
N GLU A 12 -3.13 7.23 -8.81
CA GLU A 12 -4.03 6.63 -7.82
C GLU A 12 -3.40 6.67 -6.41
N ILE A 13 -2.12 6.29 -6.29
CA ILE A 13 -1.36 6.36 -5.04
C ILE A 13 -1.32 7.81 -4.52
N ALA A 14 -0.98 8.78 -5.37
CA ALA A 14 -0.94 10.20 -5.01
C ALA A 14 -2.29 10.70 -4.48
N GLY A 15 -3.38 10.37 -5.18
CA GLY A 15 -4.73 10.72 -4.78
C GLY A 15 -5.12 10.12 -3.43
N TRP A 16 -4.75 8.86 -3.19
CA TRP A 16 -5.00 8.17 -1.93
C TRP A 16 -4.23 8.81 -0.77
N LEU A 17 -2.94 9.11 -0.95
CA LEU A 17 -2.10 9.76 0.05
C LEU A 17 -2.62 11.15 0.44
N LYS A 18 -3.03 11.95 -0.55
CA LYS A 18 -3.59 13.28 -0.29
C LYS A 18 -4.91 13.19 0.47
N LYS A 19 -5.80 12.27 0.07
CA LYS A 19 -7.14 12.12 0.68
C LYS A 19 -7.10 11.56 2.09
N HIS A 20 -6.25 10.57 2.34
CA HIS A 20 -6.31 9.78 3.59
C HIS A 20 -5.20 10.10 4.59
N PHE A 21 -4.05 10.58 4.13
CA PHE A 21 -2.90 10.90 5.00
C PHE A 21 -2.53 12.38 4.99
N SER A 22 -3.22 13.22 4.20
CA SER A 22 -2.85 14.61 3.95
C SER A 22 -1.34 14.74 3.62
N ALA A 23 -0.82 13.76 2.87
CA ALA A 23 0.58 13.67 2.49
C ALA A 23 0.71 13.98 1.00
N GLU A 24 1.73 14.76 0.64
CA GLU A 24 2.06 15.07 -0.74
C GLU A 24 3.17 14.14 -1.22
N MET A 25 2.95 13.49 -2.36
CA MET A 25 3.92 12.60 -2.98
C MET A 25 4.96 13.42 -3.75
N LEU A 26 6.23 13.20 -3.44
CA LEU A 26 7.38 13.85 -4.07
C LEU A 26 7.97 12.99 -5.18
N SER A 27 8.10 11.69 -4.93
CA SER A 27 8.58 10.71 -5.90
C SER A 27 7.97 9.33 -5.63
N ALA A 28 7.95 8.48 -6.67
CA ALA A 28 7.53 7.09 -6.57
C ALA A 28 8.45 6.22 -7.42
N GLU A 29 9.04 5.19 -6.80
CA GLU A 29 9.90 4.21 -7.47
C GLU A 29 9.28 2.83 -7.39
N ARG A 30 9.17 2.16 -8.54
CA ARG A 30 8.66 0.79 -8.62
C ARG A 30 9.70 -0.21 -8.16
N VAL A 31 9.36 -0.99 -7.13
CA VAL A 31 10.18 -2.10 -6.65
C VAL A 31 9.96 -3.31 -7.53
N ARG A 32 10.85 -3.52 -8.51
CA ARG A 32 10.82 -4.67 -9.43
C ARG A 32 11.27 -5.97 -8.75
N ARG A 33 10.45 -6.49 -7.83
CA ARG A 33 10.66 -7.81 -7.18
C ARG A 33 9.35 -8.59 -7.01
N GLY A 34 9.10 -9.50 -7.96
CA GLY A 34 7.98 -10.47 -7.96
C GLY A 34 7.08 -10.36 -9.19
N LEU A 35 6.28 -11.40 -9.45
CA LEU A 35 5.46 -11.52 -10.66
C LEU A 35 4.06 -10.88 -10.56
N MET A 36 3.49 -10.71 -9.35
CA MET A 36 2.03 -10.51 -9.23
C MET A 36 1.55 -9.38 -8.32
N ASN A 37 2.42 -8.78 -7.49
CA ASN A 37 2.05 -7.62 -6.68
C ASN A 37 2.99 -6.48 -7.05
N GLU A 38 2.41 -5.31 -7.35
CA GLU A 38 3.21 -4.12 -7.57
C GLU A 38 3.57 -3.50 -6.24
N LYS A 39 4.83 -3.11 -6.11
CA LYS A 39 5.40 -2.56 -4.89
C LYS A 39 6.07 -1.25 -5.25
N TRP A 40 5.88 -0.25 -4.41
CA TRP A 40 6.39 1.09 -4.63
C TRP A 40 7.07 1.59 -3.36
N ILE A 41 8.22 2.24 -3.52
CA ILE A 41 8.77 3.12 -2.51
C ILE A 41 8.32 4.52 -2.90
N VAL A 42 7.63 5.19 -1.98
CA VAL A 42 7.03 6.50 -2.22
C VAL A 42 7.63 7.47 -1.23
N GLU A 43 8.26 8.51 -1.75
CA GLU A 43 8.72 9.62 -0.93
C GLU A 43 7.60 10.65 -0.81
N THR A 44 7.33 11.08 0.42
CA THR A 44 6.33 12.11 0.71
C THR A 44 6.93 13.22 1.57
N ASN A 45 6.23 14.35 1.64
CA ASN A 45 6.56 15.42 2.59
C ASN A 45 6.48 15.01 4.07
N LYS A 46 6.00 13.80 4.38
CA LYS A 46 5.93 13.23 5.73
C LYS A 46 6.87 12.03 5.92
N GLY A 47 7.81 11.82 5.00
CA GLY A 47 8.75 10.71 5.00
C GLY A 47 8.41 9.64 3.97
N TRP A 48 9.10 8.51 4.07
CA TRP A 48 9.01 7.43 3.08
C TRP A 48 7.92 6.41 3.42
N LEU A 49 7.22 5.93 2.41
CA LEU A 49 6.17 4.93 2.52
C LEU A 49 6.44 3.76 1.58
N PHE A 50 6.11 2.56 2.04
CA PHE A 50 6.10 1.37 1.21
C PHE A 50 4.66 1.02 0.83
N VAL A 51 4.35 1.09 -0.47
CA VAL A 51 2.99 0.86 -0.99
C VAL A 51 2.94 -0.48 -1.73
N LYS A 52 1.89 -1.27 -1.47
CA LYS A 52 1.59 -2.52 -2.18
C LYS A 52 0.27 -2.36 -2.94
N SER A 53 0.32 -2.38 -4.26
CA SER A 53 -0.87 -2.44 -5.10
C SER A 53 -1.18 -3.89 -5.45
N TYR A 54 -2.32 -4.38 -4.97
CA TYR A 54 -2.73 -5.76 -5.13
C TYR A 54 -3.43 -5.97 -6.47
N HIS A 55 -2.99 -6.98 -7.24
CA HIS A 55 -3.61 -7.27 -8.53
C HIS A 55 -5.07 -7.75 -8.35
N PRO A 56 -6.05 -7.17 -9.06
CA PRO A 56 -7.48 -7.48 -8.85
C PRO A 56 -7.84 -8.92 -9.23
N GLY A 57 -7.08 -9.54 -10.14
CA GLY A 57 -7.24 -10.96 -10.46
C GLY A 57 -6.82 -11.92 -9.34
N ARG A 58 -5.99 -11.46 -8.38
CA ARG A 58 -5.57 -12.26 -7.22
C ARG A 58 -6.37 -11.91 -5.97
N PHE A 59 -6.77 -10.65 -5.84
CA PHE A 59 -7.54 -10.16 -4.71
C PHE A 59 -8.92 -9.73 -5.18
N LYS A 60 -9.89 -10.62 -5.01
CA LYS A 60 -11.30 -10.39 -5.36
C LYS A 60 -11.91 -9.37 -4.38
N MET A 61 -11.57 -8.09 -4.52
CA MET A 61 -12.08 -7.04 -3.62
C MET A 61 -13.61 -6.84 -3.73
N HIS A 62 -14.24 -7.37 -4.78
CA HIS A 62 -15.70 -7.44 -4.93
C HIS A 62 -16.34 -8.55 -4.08
N ASP A 63 -15.56 -9.55 -3.66
CA ASP A 63 -16.00 -10.58 -2.72
C ASP A 63 -15.80 -10.04 -1.29
N LEU A 64 -16.91 -9.74 -0.62
CA LEU A 64 -16.90 -9.13 0.71
C LEU A 64 -16.27 -10.04 1.77
N GLU A 65 -16.42 -11.36 1.64
CA GLU A 65 -15.83 -12.32 2.58
C GLU A 65 -14.31 -12.36 2.41
N PHE A 66 -13.84 -12.38 1.17
CA PHE A 66 -12.41 -12.31 0.86
C PHE A 66 -11.79 -10.99 1.29
N ARG A 67 -12.48 -9.87 1.02
CA ARG A 67 -12.07 -8.54 1.46
C ARG A 67 -11.92 -8.45 2.98
N SER A 68 -12.90 -8.95 3.73
CA SER A 68 -12.86 -8.94 5.20
C SER A 68 -11.64 -9.71 5.76
N LYS A 69 -11.26 -10.84 5.14
CA LYS A 69 -10.04 -11.59 5.51
C LYS A 69 -8.77 -10.76 5.32
N ILE A 70 -8.67 -9.98 4.23
CA ILE A 70 -7.53 -9.09 3.98
C ILE A 70 -7.50 -7.98 5.02
N GLU A 71 -8.63 -7.31 5.25
CA GLU A 71 -8.74 -6.20 6.21
C GLU A 71 -8.34 -6.66 7.61
N ASN A 72 -8.84 -7.82 8.06
CA ASN A 72 -8.46 -8.42 9.35
C ASN A 72 -6.95 -8.73 9.42
N ALA A 73 -6.38 -9.31 8.37
CA ALA A 73 -4.94 -9.60 8.32
C ALA A 73 -4.09 -8.31 8.39
N LEU A 74 -4.51 -7.25 7.70
CA LEU A 74 -3.84 -5.94 7.75
C LEU A 74 -3.97 -5.29 9.14
N GLN A 75 -5.15 -5.37 9.77
CA GLN A 75 -5.33 -4.89 11.14
C GLN A 75 -4.43 -5.63 12.14
N LEU A 76 -4.31 -6.96 12.03
CA LEU A 76 -3.38 -7.73 12.85
C LEU A 76 -1.93 -7.29 12.62
N GLN A 77 -1.50 -7.09 11.37
CA GLN A 77 -0.15 -6.58 11.07
C GLN A 77 0.13 -5.22 11.71
N LEU A 78 -0.83 -4.29 11.67
CA LEU A 78 -0.71 -2.98 12.33
C LEU A 78 -0.55 -3.11 13.85
N LEU A 79 -1.29 -4.04 14.48
CA LEU A 79 -1.17 -4.31 15.91
C LEU A 79 0.21 -4.86 16.29
N PHE A 80 0.88 -5.61 15.40
CA PHE A 80 2.23 -6.12 15.65
C PHE A 80 3.31 -5.06 15.41
N ILE A 81 3.21 -4.26 14.34
CA ILE A 81 4.16 -3.19 14.06
C ILE A 81 4.14 -2.13 15.17
N SER A 82 2.95 -1.71 15.63
CA SER A 82 2.80 -0.75 16.74
C SER A 82 3.24 -1.27 18.12
N ARG A 83 3.56 -2.56 18.24
CA ARG A 83 4.08 -3.18 19.45
C ARG A 83 5.61 -3.30 19.46
N GLU A 84 6.25 -3.47 18.31
CA GLU A 84 7.72 -3.53 18.24
C GLU A 84 8.39 -2.19 18.57
N ASP A 85 7.77 -1.05 18.20
CA ASP A 85 8.28 0.29 18.56
C ASP A 85 8.32 0.54 20.08
N ARG A 86 7.50 -0.17 20.88
CA ARG A 86 7.50 -0.05 22.35
C ARG A 86 8.59 -0.87 23.03
N VAL A 87 9.19 -1.85 22.36
CA VAL A 87 10.21 -2.73 22.96
C VAL A 87 11.62 -2.17 22.77
N LEU A 88 11.85 -1.37 21.73
CA LEU A 88 13.15 -0.75 21.42
C LEU A 88 13.38 0.63 22.09
N SER A 89 12.43 1.08 22.91
CA SER A 89 12.51 2.34 23.66
C SER A 89 12.89 2.15 25.14
N ARG A 90 13.57 1.04 25.49
CA ARG A 90 14.08 0.76 26.84
C ARG A 90 15.59 0.63 26.86
#